data_AF-A0A1M6DES0-F1
#
_entry.id   AF-A0A1M6DES0-F1
#
_cell.length_a   1.000
_cell.length_b   1.000
_cell.length_c   1.000
_cell.angle_alpha   90.00
_cell.angle_beta   90.00
_cell.angle_gamma   90.00
#
_symmetry.space_group_name_H-M   'P 1'
#
loop_
_entity.id
_entity.type
_entity.pdbx_description
1 polymer ?
#
loop_
_entity_poly.entity_id
_entity_poly.type
_entity_poly.pdbx_seq_one_letter_code
_entity_poly.pdbx_strand_id
1 'polypeptide(L)'
;MRTAVLSFLLLITIVLAGCSRDTGQANHGQLPGTPDGQDQRFKIIYEHSETKNLGGFTVLRDNATGHEYLIITGLNGAPTVVPLQRPVTTDQLGGKTTSLEPGLLSTAR
;
A
#
# COMPACT_ATOMS: atom_id res chain seq x y z
N MET A 1 -20.81 -55.03 18.76
CA MET A 1 -21.46 -53.89 18.06
C MET A 1 -21.43 -52.60 18.86
N ARG A 2 -21.87 -52.59 20.13
CA ARG A 2 -21.84 -51.38 20.99
C ARG A 2 -20.46 -50.73 21.16
N THR A 3 -19.40 -51.52 21.35
CA THR A 3 -18.03 -51.03 21.50
C THR A 3 -17.46 -50.42 20.21
N ALA A 4 -17.77 -51.02 19.05
CA ALA A 4 -17.38 -50.50 17.75
C ALA A 4 -18.05 -49.14 17.44
N VAL A 5 -19.32 -48.99 17.84
CA VAL A 5 -20.06 -47.71 17.70
C VAL A 5 -19.44 -46.62 18.58
N LEU A 6 -19.04 -46.96 19.82
CA LEU A 6 -18.38 -46.02 20.72
C LEU A 6 -16.99 -45.59 20.21
N SER A 7 -16.19 -46.52 19.69
CA SER A 7 -14.89 -46.20 19.09
C SER A 7 -15.03 -45.34 17.83
N PHE A 8 -16.05 -45.60 17.01
CA PHE A 8 -16.33 -44.79 15.82
C PHE A 8 -16.77 -43.36 16.18
N LEU A 9 -17.62 -43.21 17.21
CA LEU A 9 -18.02 -41.90 17.75
C LEU A 9 -16.84 -41.11 18.31
N LEU A 10 -15.92 -41.78 19.03
CA LEU A 10 -14.72 -41.15 19.57
C LEU A 10 -13.76 -40.69 18.47
N LEU A 11 -13.66 -41.44 17.37
CA LEU A 11 -12.83 -41.06 16.23
C LEU A 11 -13.38 -39.81 15.52
N ILE A 12 -14.72 -39.73 15.37
CA ILE A 12 -15.40 -38.59 14.74
C ILE A 12 -15.21 -37.31 15.54
N THR A 13 -15.27 -37.36 16.87
CA THR A 13 -15.10 -36.15 17.71
C THR A 13 -13.69 -35.58 17.65
N ILE A 14 -12.66 -36.43 17.55
CA ILE A 14 -11.26 -35.98 17.40
C ILE A 14 -11.05 -35.29 16.04
N VAL A 15 -11.65 -35.82 14.97
CA VAL A 15 -11.55 -35.21 13.63
C VAL A 15 -12.27 -33.85 13.58
N LEU A 16 -13.40 -33.70 14.28
CA LEU A 16 -14.14 -32.43 14.32
C LEU A 16 -13.44 -31.35 15.16
N ALA A 17 -12.79 -31.71 16.27
CA ALA A 17 -12.03 -30.76 17.10
C ALA A 17 -10.71 -30.29 16.47
N GLY A 18 -10.19 -31.01 15.47
CA GLY A 18 -8.98 -30.64 14.72
C GLY A 18 -9.19 -29.60 13.61
N CYS A 19 -10.44 -29.20 13.34
CA CYS A 19 -10.79 -28.26 12.27
C CYS A 19 -11.17 -26.86 12.76
N SER A 20 -10.97 -26.53 14.03
CA SER A 20 -10.94 -25.13 14.48
C SER A 20 -9.59 -24.50 14.11
N ARG A 21 -9.29 -24.46 12.81
CA ARG A 21 -8.49 -23.36 12.28
C ARG A 21 -9.37 -22.15 12.49
N ASP A 22 -8.89 -21.24 13.33
CA ASP A 22 -9.36 -19.88 13.48
C ASP A 22 -9.91 -19.41 12.13
N THR A 23 -11.24 -19.32 12.04
CA THR A 23 -11.89 -18.64 10.93
C THR A 23 -11.56 -17.18 11.15
N GLY A 24 -10.33 -16.81 10.78
CA GLY A 24 -9.94 -15.47 10.42
C GLY A 24 -10.93 -15.06 9.35
N GLN A 25 -11.99 -14.44 9.81
CA GLN A 25 -12.96 -13.74 9.02
C GLN A 25 -12.13 -12.81 8.13
N ALA A 26 -12.03 -13.16 6.85
CA ALA A 26 -11.46 -12.30 5.84
C ALA A 26 -12.37 -11.06 5.74
N ASN A 27 -12.16 -10.13 6.65
CA ASN A 27 -12.67 -8.78 6.56
C ASN A 27 -11.98 -8.17 5.34
N HIS A 28 -12.70 -8.11 4.22
CA HIS A 28 -12.32 -7.40 2.99
C HIS A 28 -12.29 -5.88 3.20
N GLY A 29 -11.57 -5.43 4.22
CA GLY A 29 -11.47 -4.04 4.67
C GLY A 29 -10.57 -3.84 5.88
N GLN A 30 -9.99 -4.90 6.45
CA GLN A 30 -8.99 -4.75 7.50
C GLN A 30 -7.63 -4.48 6.87
N LEU A 31 -7.36 -3.21 6.60
CA LEU A 31 -6.00 -2.67 6.59
C LEU A 31 -5.25 -3.27 7.79
N PRO A 32 -3.97 -3.69 7.68
CA PRO A 32 -3.17 -4.06 8.82
C PRO A 32 -3.17 -2.89 9.80
N GLY A 33 -3.98 -3.01 10.85
CA GLY A 33 -4.13 -2.02 11.90
C GLY A 33 -2.79 -1.86 12.60
N THR A 34 -2.14 -0.75 12.28
CA THR A 34 -1.01 -0.13 12.93
C THR A 34 -1.03 -0.31 14.45
N PRO A 35 0.07 -0.71 15.10
CA PRO A 35 0.22 -0.43 16.51
C PRO A 35 0.24 1.09 16.65
N ASP A 36 -0.74 1.66 17.36
CA ASP A 36 -0.68 3.04 17.84
C ASP A 36 0.65 3.25 18.55
N GLY A 37 1.60 3.89 17.86
CA GLY A 37 2.98 3.97 18.32
C GLY A 37 3.68 5.08 17.56
N GLN A 38 4.14 6.09 18.28
CA GLN A 38 4.73 7.32 17.76
C GLN A 38 6.05 7.15 16.99
N ASP A 39 6.41 5.94 16.56
CA ASP A 39 7.67 5.60 15.89
C ASP A 39 7.49 4.78 14.59
N GLN A 40 6.31 4.82 13.95
CA GLN A 40 6.16 4.08 12.69
C GLN A 40 6.94 4.74 11.55
N ARG A 41 8.03 4.10 11.11
CA ARG A 41 8.90 4.59 10.02
C ARG A 41 8.15 4.77 8.70
N PHE A 42 7.28 3.85 8.33
CA PHE A 42 6.49 3.96 7.09
C PHE A 42 5.01 4.10 7.42
N LYS A 43 4.37 5.10 6.80
CA LYS A 43 2.94 5.36 6.94
C LYS A 43 2.25 5.22 5.59
N ILE A 44 1.18 4.44 5.52
CA ILE A 44 0.29 4.42 4.36
C ILE A 44 -0.46 5.75 4.36
N ILE A 45 -0.30 6.55 3.30
CA ILE A 45 -1.00 7.82 3.12
C ILE A 45 -2.15 7.71 2.12
N TYR A 46 -2.13 6.68 1.28
CA TYR A 46 -3.21 6.35 0.36
C TYR A 46 -3.16 4.88 -0.01
N GLU A 47 -4.32 4.26 -0.20
CA GLU A 47 -4.44 2.90 -0.72
C GLU A 47 -5.67 2.79 -1.61
N HIS A 48 -5.52 2.04 -2.69
CA HIS A 48 -6.62 1.64 -3.55
C HIS A 48 -6.54 0.14 -3.80
N SER A 49 -7.67 -0.52 -3.62
CA SER A 49 -7.82 -1.95 -3.85
C SER A 49 -7.66 -2.31 -5.33
N GLU A 50 -7.64 -3.61 -5.59
CA GLU A 50 -7.66 -4.17 -6.94
C GLU A 50 -8.78 -3.55 -7.82
N THR A 51 -8.43 -3.35 -9.08
CA THR A 51 -9.31 -2.87 -10.15
C THR A 51 -9.28 -3.87 -11.30
N LYS A 52 -10.10 -3.66 -12.34
CA LYS A 52 -10.12 -4.52 -13.53
C LYS A 52 -8.74 -4.70 -14.21
N ASN A 53 -7.85 -3.71 -14.09
CA ASN A 53 -6.59 -3.68 -14.84
C ASN A 53 -5.34 -3.63 -13.93
N LEU A 54 -5.49 -3.53 -12.61
CA LEU A 54 -4.41 -3.40 -11.65
C LEU A 54 -4.76 -4.17 -10.39
N GLY A 55 -3.80 -4.90 -9.81
CA GLY A 55 -3.93 -5.59 -8.53
C GLY A 55 -4.05 -4.66 -7.31
N GLY A 56 -4.02 -3.34 -7.54
CA GLY A 56 -4.12 -2.29 -6.53
C GLY A 56 -2.88 -1.40 -6.51
N PHE A 57 -2.93 -0.34 -5.72
CA PHE A 57 -1.76 0.48 -5.46
C PHE A 57 -1.82 1.14 -4.07
N THR A 58 -0.65 1.40 -3.51
CA THR A 58 -0.48 1.98 -2.18
C THR A 58 0.56 3.08 -2.26
N VAL A 59 0.33 4.19 -1.57
CA VAL A 59 1.33 5.24 -1.38
C VAL A 59 1.82 5.19 0.07
N LEU A 60 3.11 4.97 0.23
CA LEU A 60 3.80 5.00 1.51
C LEU A 60 4.60 6.29 1.66
N ARG A 61 4.60 6.86 2.86
CA ARG A 61 5.52 7.91 3.29
C ARG A 61 6.50 7.34 4.31
N ASP A 62 7.80 7.48 4.06
CA ASP A 62 8.82 7.29 5.08
C ASP A 62 8.84 8.52 5.99
N ASN A 63 8.43 8.40 7.24
CA ASN A 63 8.41 9.49 8.22
C ASN A 63 9.82 9.95 8.62
N ALA A 64 10.85 9.12 8.45
CA ALA A 64 12.23 9.49 8.77
C ALA A 64 12.86 10.40 7.71
N THR A 65 12.53 10.17 6.42
CA THR A 65 13.11 10.92 5.29
C THR A 65 12.11 11.87 4.61
N GLY A 66 10.82 11.64 4.86
CA GLY A 66 9.70 12.26 4.16
C GLY A 66 9.58 11.84 2.68
N HIS A 67 10.31 10.81 2.22
CA HIS A 67 10.16 10.31 0.87
C HIS A 67 8.86 9.54 0.72
N GLU A 68 8.25 9.65 -0.46
CA GLU A 68 7.02 8.95 -0.81
C GLU A 68 7.30 7.91 -1.89
N TYR A 69 6.60 6.79 -1.79
CA TYR A 69 6.75 5.65 -2.69
C TYR A 69 5.38 5.19 -3.14
N LEU A 70 5.19 5.09 -4.45
CA LEU A 70 4.05 4.42 -5.05
C LEU A 70 4.39 2.95 -5.25
N ILE A 71 3.61 2.08 -4.63
CA ILE A 71 3.67 0.64 -4.82
C ILE A 71 2.50 0.26 -5.71
N ILE A 72 2.77 -0.36 -6.86
CA ILE A 72 1.76 -0.88 -7.77
C ILE A 72 1.82 -2.40 -7.69
N THR A 73 0.69 -3.04 -7.45
CA THR A 73 0.57 -4.49 -7.48
C THR A 73 -0.04 -4.90 -8.82
N GLY A 74 0.65 -5.74 -9.58
CA GLY A 74 0.10 -6.33 -10.81
C GLY A 74 -1.01 -7.34 -10.52
N LEU A 75 -1.83 -7.66 -11.52
CA LEU A 75 -2.89 -8.69 -11.38
C LEU A 75 -2.32 -10.10 -11.09
N ASN A 76 -1.04 -10.31 -11.36
CA ASN A 76 -0.31 -11.52 -10.97
C ASN A 76 0.26 -11.46 -9.54
N GLY A 77 -0.04 -10.39 -8.78
CA GLY A 77 0.50 -10.15 -7.44
C GLY A 77 1.92 -9.59 -7.42
N ALA A 78 2.56 -9.32 -8.57
CA ALA A 78 3.93 -8.81 -8.59
C ALA A 78 3.97 -7.32 -8.21
N PRO A 79 4.78 -6.90 -7.21
CA PRO A 79 4.89 -5.51 -6.83
C PRO A 79 5.91 -4.75 -7.69
N THR A 80 5.64 -3.47 -7.96
CA THR A 80 6.60 -2.51 -8.50
C THR A 80 6.63 -1.28 -7.60
N VAL A 81 7.83 -0.80 -7.25
CA VAL A 81 8.01 0.37 -6.38
C VAL A 81 8.56 1.53 -7.20
N VAL A 82 7.87 2.67 -7.13
CA VAL A 82 8.24 3.90 -7.84
C VAL A 82 8.41 5.02 -6.81
N PRO A 83 9.61 5.63 -6.70
CA PRO A 83 9.80 6.78 -5.83
C PRO A 83 9.04 7.99 -6.40
N LEU A 84 8.23 8.63 -5.56
CA LEU A 84 7.55 9.87 -5.91
C LEU A 84 8.46 11.05 -5.56
N GLN A 85 8.84 11.82 -6.57
CA GLN A 85 9.60 13.05 -6.37
C GLN A 85 8.65 14.11 -5.80
N ARG A 86 9.00 14.70 -4.65
CA ARG A 86 8.32 15.93 -4.23
C ARG A 86 8.68 17.04 -5.23
N PRO A 87 7.71 17.84 -5.71
CA PRO A 87 8.07 19.08 -6.38
C PRO A 87 8.93 19.90 -5.41
N VAL A 88 10.11 20.31 -5.85
CA VAL A 88 10.96 21.21 -5.08
C VAL A 88 10.20 22.53 -4.96
N THR A 89 9.62 22.80 -3.79
CA THR A 89 9.08 24.12 -3.49
C THR A 89 10.27 25.07 -3.35
N THR A 90 10.63 25.73 -4.45
CA THR A 90 11.56 26.84 -4.45
C THR A 90 10.88 28.04 -3.80
N ASP A 91 10.92 28.14 -2.48
CA ASP A 91 10.51 29.35 -1.77
C ASP A 91 11.73 30.09 -1.19
N GLN A 92 12.04 31.18 -1.90
CA GLN A 92 12.66 32.44 -1.50
C GLN A 92 14.19 32.64 -1.47
N LEU A 93 14.67 33.37 -2.49
CA LEU A 93 15.39 34.64 -2.33
C LEU A 93 15.06 35.50 -3.58
N GLY A 94 14.21 36.53 -3.49
CA GLY A 94 14.63 37.83 -2.99
C GLY A 94 15.30 38.68 -4.07
N GLY A 95 14.51 39.25 -4.98
CA GLY A 95 14.78 40.53 -5.68
C GLY A 95 15.88 40.60 -6.74
N LYS A 96 15.49 40.53 -8.03
CA LYS A 96 15.78 41.61 -9.00
C LYS A 96 14.87 41.47 -10.22
N THR A 97 13.92 42.39 -10.35
CA THR A 97 13.24 42.68 -11.60
C THR A 97 14.24 43.29 -12.58
N THR A 98 14.51 42.62 -13.69
CA THR A 98 14.90 43.32 -14.93
C THR A 98 13.80 43.10 -15.94
N SER A 99 12.96 44.13 -16.01
CA SER A 99 12.00 44.44 -17.07
C SER A 99 12.74 44.86 -18.35
N LEU A 100 12.05 44.68 -19.48
CA LEU A 100 12.36 45.05 -20.88
C LEU A 100 13.22 43.99 -21.60
N GLU A 101 12.81 43.37 -22.71
CA GLU A 101 12.14 43.93 -23.89
C GLU A 101 11.50 42.81 -24.77
N PRO A 102 10.34 43.03 -25.42
CA PRO A 102 9.81 42.15 -26.45
C PRO A 102 10.31 42.61 -27.83
N GLY A 103 11.19 41.84 -28.47
CA GLY A 103 11.69 42.18 -29.80
C GLY A 103 12.38 41.04 -30.52
N LEU A 104 11.96 40.84 -31.77
CA LEU A 104 12.61 40.13 -32.88
C LEU A 104 12.28 38.64 -33.08
N LEU A 105 11.10 38.44 -33.71
CA LEU A 105 11.04 37.72 -34.98
C LEU A 105 12.21 38.16 -35.90
N SER A 106 12.96 37.20 -36.44
CA SER A 106 13.43 37.13 -37.85
C SER A 106 14.82 36.48 -37.97
N THR A 107 14.91 35.54 -38.91
CA THR A 107 16.09 34.91 -39.52
C THR A 107 16.77 33.74 -38.78
N ALA A 108 16.47 32.52 -39.25
CA ALA A 108 17.45 31.43 -39.31
C ALA A 108 17.16 30.55 -40.55
N ARG A 109 17.93 30.85 -41.60
CA ARG A 109 18.33 30.04 -42.78
C ARG A 109 17.25 29.45 -43.69
#